data_AF-A0A8J4F645-F1
#
_entry.id   AF-A0A8J4F645-F1
#
_cell.length_a   1.000
_cell.length_b   1.000
_cell.length_c   1.000
_cell.angle_alpha   90.00
_cell.angle_beta   90.00
_cell.angle_gamma   90.00
#
_symmetry.space_group_name_H-M   'P 1'
#
loop_
_entity.id
_entity.type
_entity.pdbx_description
1 polymer ?
#
loop_
_entity_poly.entity_id
_entity_poly.type
_entity_poly.pdbx_seq_one_letter_code
_entity_poly.pdbx_strand_id
1 'polypeptide(L)'
;MKSHMLAVVLTLGLVAVAQALPFPYTSCKQSPSAYSVNSVVTVKPNNTYCFKIEVNVPEGCKDYCCSADLRKFELNVNPSCKISGVKLRSTLNGVPTPTQPTLDPAPGSAAGVILRITNLGLKFEDADGAEICVSLGTNTAGKGCLSLDQLCVPPPGGVPGECNTALWDSKFDCCPVDIVNPPITPAPVIPINCSCDYNPGSTPFVATGAVTTTVNAKSTTYCLPITTTTDYVPSGCGAVDKLLKIEMYAKQSLSSAIKSLSLVPASGKPVTLAASWNGANSNTLKWTPINWSVAQASNAKVCVELKEGTSLSDLCFGPKCYLFLFNPNKACCPYYTVPTIP
;
A
#
# COMPACT_ATOMS: atom_id res chain seq x y z
N MET A 1 -42.69 -42.12 49.44
CA MET A 1 -42.37 -41.04 48.49
C MET A 1 -40.92 -40.64 48.70
N LYS A 2 -39.99 -41.14 47.88
CA LYS A 2 -38.56 -40.79 47.94
C LYS A 2 -38.23 -39.98 46.69
N SER A 3 -37.99 -38.69 46.88
CA SER A 3 -37.51 -37.77 45.84
C SER A 3 -36.05 -38.09 45.51
N HIS A 4 -35.78 -38.46 44.25
CA HIS A 4 -34.43 -38.50 43.72
C HIS A 4 -34.07 -37.12 43.17
N MET A 5 -33.15 -36.46 43.87
CA MET A 5 -32.56 -35.18 43.51
C MET A 5 -31.42 -35.46 42.53
N LEU A 6 -31.60 -35.15 41.24
CA LEU A 6 -30.56 -35.23 40.22
C LEU A 6 -29.63 -34.02 40.38
N ALA A 7 -28.38 -34.25 40.76
CA ALA A 7 -27.33 -33.23 40.74
C ALA A 7 -26.78 -33.10 39.31
N VAL A 8 -27.06 -31.97 38.66
CA VAL A 8 -26.44 -31.61 37.38
C VAL A 8 -25.07 -31.02 37.67
N VAL A 9 -24.01 -31.78 37.39
CA VAL A 9 -22.63 -31.30 37.45
C VAL A 9 -22.34 -30.58 36.13
N LEU A 10 -22.36 -29.24 36.14
CA LEU A 10 -21.84 -28.42 35.04
C LEU A 10 -20.30 -28.45 35.09
N THR A 11 -19.68 -29.21 34.19
CA THR A 11 -18.25 -29.12 33.93
C THR A 11 -17.97 -27.90 33.05
N LEU A 12 -17.46 -26.82 33.65
CA LEU A 12 -16.84 -25.72 32.92
C LEU A 12 -15.54 -26.22 32.29
N GLY A 13 -15.61 -26.61 31.01
CA GLY A 13 -14.43 -26.85 30.20
C GLY A 13 -13.70 -25.53 29.94
N LEU A 14 -12.54 -25.32 30.57
CA LEU A 14 -11.58 -24.32 30.15
C LEU A 14 -11.06 -24.73 28.77
N VAL A 15 -11.63 -24.13 27.72
CA VAL A 15 -11.04 -24.19 26.38
C VAL A 15 -9.80 -23.31 26.42
N ALA A 16 -8.63 -23.91 26.56
CA ALA A 16 -7.37 -23.23 26.35
C ALA A 16 -7.32 -22.79 24.87
N VAL A 17 -7.58 -21.51 24.61
CA VAL A 17 -7.37 -20.93 23.30
C VAL A 17 -5.86 -20.87 23.10
N ALA A 18 -5.30 -21.82 22.33
CA ALA A 18 -3.91 -21.76 21.93
C ALA A 18 -3.68 -20.44 21.19
N GLN A 19 -2.97 -19.50 21.82
CA GLN A 19 -2.63 -18.24 21.20
C GLN A 19 -1.66 -18.51 20.05
N ALA A 20 -1.96 -17.98 18.87
CA ALA A 20 -1.06 -18.09 17.73
C ALA A 20 0.28 -17.45 18.09
N LEU A 21 1.39 -18.10 17.73
CA LEU A 21 2.72 -17.53 17.91
C LEU A 21 2.85 -16.25 17.08
N PRO A 22 3.61 -15.23 17.54
CA PRO A 22 3.93 -14.09 16.68
C PRO A 22 4.77 -14.56 15.48
N PHE A 23 4.76 -13.79 14.39
CA PHE A 23 5.67 -14.04 13.27
C PHE A 23 7.13 -14.14 13.78
N PRO A 24 7.90 -15.16 13.38
CA PRO A 24 7.71 -16.04 12.22
C PRO A 24 6.96 -17.35 12.49
N TYR A 25 6.05 -17.33 13.48
CA TYR A 25 5.11 -18.42 13.81
C TYR A 25 5.81 -19.71 14.28
N THR A 26 7.02 -19.58 14.83
CA THR A 26 7.78 -20.68 15.43
C THR A 26 8.83 -20.11 16.39
N SER A 27 9.46 -20.98 17.19
CA SER A 27 10.54 -20.61 18.11
C SER A 27 11.91 -20.62 17.42
N CYS A 28 12.67 -19.55 17.57
CA CYS A 28 14.05 -19.40 17.10
C CYS A 28 14.65 -18.13 17.74
N LYS A 29 15.97 -17.99 17.71
CA LYS A 29 16.68 -16.84 18.27
C LYS A 29 16.64 -15.67 17.29
N GLN A 30 15.93 -14.60 17.65
CA GLN A 30 15.79 -13.40 16.83
C GLN A 30 16.94 -12.40 17.01
N SER A 31 17.54 -12.35 18.21
CA SER A 31 18.64 -11.43 18.50
C SER A 31 19.57 -11.98 19.60
N PRO A 32 20.82 -11.49 19.68
CA PRO A 32 21.53 -10.74 18.63
C PRO A 32 21.82 -11.63 17.40
N SER A 33 21.94 -11.01 16.22
CA SER A 33 22.17 -11.65 14.93
C SER A 33 23.10 -10.78 14.08
N ALA A 34 23.88 -11.40 13.19
CA ALA A 34 24.72 -10.68 12.23
C ALA A 34 23.96 -10.09 11.04
N TYR A 35 22.79 -10.64 10.74
CA TYR A 35 22.02 -10.25 9.56
C TYR A 35 20.81 -9.41 9.93
N SER A 36 20.54 -8.42 9.09
CA SER A 36 19.26 -7.70 9.03
C SER A 36 18.84 -7.48 7.58
N VAL A 37 17.58 -7.12 7.38
CA VAL A 37 17.07 -6.61 6.11
C VAL A 37 17.01 -5.09 6.18
N ASN A 38 17.54 -4.40 5.17
CA ASN A 38 17.42 -2.95 5.06
C ASN A 38 15.95 -2.53 5.16
N SER A 39 15.69 -1.50 5.97
CA SER A 39 14.34 -1.06 6.32
C SER A 39 13.54 -0.47 5.17
N VAL A 40 14.13 -0.30 3.98
CA VAL A 40 13.47 0.24 2.78
C VAL A 40 13.54 -0.78 1.64
N VAL A 41 12.36 -1.21 1.17
CA VAL A 41 12.26 -2.09 0.00
C VAL A 41 12.49 -1.29 -1.29
N THR A 42 13.22 -1.85 -2.24
CA THR A 42 13.35 -1.28 -3.59
C THR A 42 12.27 -1.84 -4.51
N VAL A 43 11.53 -0.98 -5.20
CA VAL A 43 10.53 -1.39 -6.21
C VAL A 43 11.14 -1.37 -7.60
N LYS A 44 10.98 -2.47 -8.34
CA LYS A 44 11.39 -2.64 -9.73
C LYS A 44 10.16 -2.93 -10.61
N PRO A 45 10.27 -2.78 -11.95
CA PRO A 45 9.18 -3.09 -12.87
C PRO A 45 8.60 -4.50 -12.67
N ASN A 46 7.40 -4.72 -13.22
CA ASN A 46 6.71 -6.02 -13.18
C ASN A 46 6.40 -6.52 -11.76
N ASN A 47 5.96 -5.62 -10.88
CA ASN A 47 5.58 -5.93 -9.48
C ASN A 47 6.70 -6.66 -8.72
N THR A 48 7.94 -6.18 -8.89
CA THR A 48 9.13 -6.77 -8.28
C THR A 48 9.58 -5.94 -7.10
N TYR A 49 9.77 -6.58 -5.95
CA TYR A 49 10.13 -5.97 -4.68
C TYR A 49 11.43 -6.58 -4.18
N CYS A 50 12.43 -5.75 -3.92
CA CYS A 50 13.79 -6.17 -3.61
C CYS A 50 14.20 -5.76 -2.20
N PHE A 51 14.68 -6.74 -1.45
CA PHE A 51 15.09 -6.67 -0.05
C PHE A 51 16.60 -6.81 0.00
N LYS A 52 17.28 -5.79 0.51
CA LYS A 52 18.74 -5.80 0.63
C LYS A 52 19.13 -6.34 2.00
N ILE A 53 20.04 -7.29 2.03
CA ILE A 53 20.62 -7.84 3.26
C ILE A 53 21.76 -6.95 3.71
N GLU A 54 21.84 -6.73 5.02
CA GLU A 54 22.94 -6.03 5.69
C GLU A 54 23.59 -6.99 6.68
N VAL A 55 24.93 -7.00 6.69
CA VAL A 55 25.71 -7.79 7.64
C VAL A 55 26.38 -6.85 8.64
N ASN A 56 25.83 -6.79 9.84
CA ASN A 56 26.34 -5.99 10.94
C ASN A 56 26.38 -6.84 12.20
N VAL A 57 27.58 -7.28 12.62
CA VAL A 57 27.74 -8.05 13.85
C VAL A 57 27.66 -7.09 15.04
N PRO A 58 26.66 -7.23 15.94
CA PRO A 58 26.57 -6.38 17.12
C PRO A 58 27.80 -6.53 18.01
N GLU A 59 28.20 -5.46 18.68
CA GLU A 59 29.34 -5.49 19.59
C GLU A 59 29.14 -6.58 20.67
N GLY A 60 30.14 -7.44 20.86
CA GLY A 60 30.08 -8.54 21.83
C GLY A 60 29.26 -9.76 21.39
N CYS A 61 28.70 -9.79 20.19
CA CYS A 61 27.98 -10.93 19.65
C CYS A 61 28.97 -12.08 19.34
N LYS A 62 28.96 -13.14 20.17
CA LYS A 62 29.81 -14.34 20.03
C LYS A 62 29.03 -15.62 19.78
N ASP A 63 27.71 -15.55 19.80
CA ASP A 63 26.83 -16.70 19.62
C ASP A 63 26.79 -17.14 18.16
N TYR A 64 26.27 -18.35 17.93
CA TYR A 64 26.15 -18.92 16.59
C TYR A 64 25.43 -17.99 15.58
N CYS A 65 24.40 -17.25 16.00
CA CYS A 65 23.66 -16.33 15.11
C CYS A 65 24.47 -15.11 14.63
N CYS A 66 25.65 -14.87 15.20
CA CYS A 66 26.57 -13.81 14.80
C CYS A 66 27.49 -14.24 13.64
N SER A 67 27.47 -15.53 13.26
CA SER A 67 28.30 -16.08 12.19
C SER A 67 27.60 -17.19 11.40
N ALA A 68 26.29 -17.37 11.59
CA ALA A 68 25.50 -18.39 10.92
C ALA A 68 25.44 -18.14 9.41
N ASP A 69 25.03 -19.12 8.62
CA ASP A 69 24.72 -18.90 7.21
C ASP A 69 23.32 -18.29 7.03
N LEU A 70 22.99 -17.90 5.80
CA LEU A 70 21.67 -17.42 5.43
C LEU A 70 21.07 -18.31 4.33
N ARG A 71 20.10 -19.13 4.74
CA ARG A 71 19.50 -20.16 3.88
C ARG A 71 18.11 -19.79 3.36
N LYS A 72 17.32 -19.05 4.13
CA LYS A 72 15.90 -18.84 3.82
C LYS A 72 15.45 -17.43 4.21
N PHE A 73 14.53 -16.89 3.43
CA PHE A 73 13.86 -15.60 3.64
C PHE A 73 12.35 -15.81 3.66
N GLU A 74 11.66 -15.16 4.60
CA GLU A 74 10.22 -15.22 4.75
C GLU A 74 9.59 -13.83 4.91
N LEU A 75 8.37 -13.66 4.41
CA LEU A 75 7.51 -12.51 4.67
C LEU A 75 6.24 -12.96 5.39
N ASN A 76 5.76 -12.14 6.32
CA ASN A 76 4.41 -12.28 6.87
C ASN A 76 3.38 -11.75 5.87
N VAL A 77 2.51 -12.62 5.34
CA VAL A 77 1.63 -12.25 4.22
C VAL A 77 0.15 -12.48 4.52
N ASN A 78 -0.67 -11.66 3.87
CA ASN A 78 -2.11 -11.68 4.01
C ASN A 78 -2.66 -13.02 3.49
N PRO A 79 -3.45 -13.75 4.28
CA PRO A 79 -3.97 -15.06 3.88
C PRO A 79 -4.79 -15.04 2.59
N SER A 80 -5.42 -13.90 2.26
CA SER A 80 -6.16 -13.71 1.00
C SER A 80 -5.29 -13.79 -0.25
N CYS A 81 -3.97 -13.61 -0.13
CA CYS A 81 -3.02 -13.72 -1.23
C CYS A 81 -2.67 -15.16 -1.59
N LYS A 82 -2.95 -16.13 -0.71
CA LYS A 82 -2.72 -17.56 -0.95
C LYS A 82 -3.77 -18.13 -1.89
N ILE A 83 -3.68 -17.75 -3.16
CA ILE A 83 -4.57 -18.18 -4.23
C ILE A 83 -3.89 -19.28 -5.05
N SER A 84 -4.62 -20.33 -5.39
CA SER A 84 -4.07 -21.42 -6.21
C SER A 84 -3.61 -20.91 -7.58
N GLY A 85 -2.40 -21.34 -7.98
CA GLY A 85 -1.81 -21.08 -9.29
C GLY A 85 -1.25 -19.67 -9.50
N VAL A 86 -1.09 -18.86 -8.44
CA VAL A 86 -0.40 -17.56 -8.55
C VAL A 86 1.05 -17.76 -8.99
N LYS A 87 1.52 -16.87 -9.86
CA LYS A 87 2.88 -16.93 -10.40
C LYS A 87 3.79 -16.08 -9.53
N LEU A 88 4.70 -16.72 -8.81
CA LEU A 88 5.75 -16.06 -8.05
C LEU A 88 7.11 -16.38 -8.65
N ARG A 89 8.01 -15.40 -8.61
CA ARG A 89 9.42 -15.58 -8.99
C ARG A 89 10.30 -14.89 -7.99
N SER A 90 11.52 -15.39 -7.83
CA SER A 90 12.53 -14.69 -7.07
C SER A 90 13.89 -14.75 -7.73
N THR A 91 14.70 -13.75 -7.42
CA THR A 91 16.11 -13.70 -7.78
C THR A 91 16.94 -13.37 -6.55
N LEU A 92 18.16 -13.89 -6.50
CA LEU A 92 19.21 -13.46 -5.61
C LEU A 92 20.30 -12.78 -6.46
N ASN A 93 20.59 -11.51 -6.19
CA ASN A 93 21.55 -10.70 -6.96
C ASN A 93 21.27 -10.72 -8.47
N GLY A 94 19.98 -10.63 -8.84
CA GLY A 94 19.52 -10.65 -10.23
C GLY A 94 19.48 -12.05 -10.89
N VAL A 95 20.02 -13.09 -10.25
CA VAL A 95 19.98 -14.47 -10.75
C VAL A 95 18.76 -15.20 -10.17
N PRO A 96 17.95 -15.91 -10.97
CA PRO A 96 16.83 -16.70 -10.45
C PRO A 96 17.25 -17.63 -9.32
N THR A 97 16.48 -17.65 -8.23
CA THR A 97 16.75 -18.57 -7.11
C THR A 97 16.53 -20.03 -7.54
N PRO A 98 17.24 -21.00 -6.93
CA PRO A 98 17.10 -22.42 -7.28
C PRO A 98 15.69 -22.96 -7.05
N THR A 99 14.98 -22.42 -6.06
CA THR A 99 13.58 -22.73 -5.76
C THR A 99 12.71 -21.52 -6.01
N GLN A 100 11.50 -21.75 -6.55
CA GLN A 100 10.51 -20.69 -6.68
C GLN A 100 9.96 -20.30 -5.30
N PRO A 101 9.55 -19.04 -5.11
CA PRO A 101 8.84 -18.64 -3.91
C PRO A 101 7.52 -19.39 -3.77
N THR A 102 7.13 -19.68 -2.53
CA THR A 102 5.86 -20.33 -2.20
C THR A 102 5.06 -19.49 -1.21
N LEU A 103 3.73 -19.65 -1.24
CA LEU A 103 2.82 -19.14 -0.21
C LEU A 103 2.30 -20.31 0.61
N ASP A 104 2.83 -20.45 1.82
CA ASP A 104 2.60 -21.61 2.67
C ASP A 104 1.79 -21.24 3.92
N PRO A 105 0.95 -22.14 4.45
CA PRO A 105 0.44 -21.99 5.81
C PRO A 105 1.58 -21.80 6.80
N ALA A 106 1.40 -20.90 7.78
CA ALA A 106 2.38 -20.67 8.82
C ALA A 106 2.43 -21.86 9.81
N PRO A 107 3.64 -22.33 10.22
CA PRO A 107 3.82 -23.56 11.01
C PRO A 107 3.28 -23.50 12.46
N GLY A 108 2.88 -22.34 12.96
CA GLY A 108 2.31 -22.14 14.30
C GLY A 108 1.09 -21.23 14.32
N SER A 109 0.41 -21.07 13.18
CA SER A 109 -0.82 -20.28 13.08
C SER A 109 -1.75 -20.86 12.02
N ALA A 110 -2.95 -21.27 12.44
CA ALA A 110 -3.97 -21.82 11.54
C ALA A 110 -4.48 -20.79 10.51
N ALA A 111 -4.35 -19.50 10.81
CA ALA A 111 -4.75 -18.41 9.93
C ALA A 111 -3.55 -17.70 9.26
N GLY A 112 -2.31 -17.99 9.68
CA GLY A 112 -1.12 -17.33 9.14
C GLY A 112 -0.71 -17.89 7.79
N VAL A 113 -0.17 -17.02 6.92
CA VAL A 113 0.48 -17.41 5.68
C VAL A 113 1.84 -16.74 5.62
N ILE A 114 2.83 -17.45 5.09
CA ILE A 114 4.16 -16.91 4.81
C ILE A 114 4.45 -16.99 3.31
N LEU A 115 5.10 -15.95 2.77
CA LEU A 115 5.85 -16.11 1.52
C LEU A 115 7.24 -16.61 1.88
N ARG A 116 7.70 -17.68 1.25
CA ARG A 116 8.96 -18.34 1.58
C ARG A 116 9.86 -18.48 0.35
N ILE A 117 11.13 -18.12 0.51
CA ILE A 117 12.22 -18.39 -0.45
C ILE A 117 13.29 -19.19 0.29
N THR A 118 13.66 -20.35 -0.24
CA THR A 118 14.65 -21.25 0.37
C THR A 118 15.90 -21.35 -0.48
N ASN A 119 16.94 -22.01 0.06
CA ASN A 119 18.18 -22.32 -0.63
C ASN A 119 18.87 -21.08 -1.20
N LEU A 120 18.87 -19.99 -0.43
CA LEU A 120 19.61 -18.76 -0.76
C LEU A 120 21.11 -19.04 -0.85
N GLY A 121 21.62 -19.91 0.04
CA GLY A 121 23.02 -20.36 0.01
C GLY A 121 24.02 -19.25 0.31
N LEU A 122 23.56 -18.14 0.90
CA LEU A 122 24.39 -17.02 1.30
C LEU A 122 25.16 -17.39 2.56
N LYS A 123 26.43 -17.00 2.58
CA LYS A 123 27.33 -17.14 3.71
C LYS A 123 27.62 -15.76 4.27
N PHE A 124 28.22 -15.73 5.44
CA PHE A 124 28.61 -14.49 6.10
C PHE A 124 29.46 -13.58 5.20
N GLU A 125 30.35 -14.17 4.39
CA GLU A 125 31.30 -13.45 3.52
C GLU A 125 30.68 -12.79 2.27
N ASP A 126 29.52 -13.26 1.80
CA ASP A 126 28.88 -12.81 0.56
C ASP A 126 27.43 -12.33 0.73
N ALA A 127 26.92 -12.33 1.96
CA ALA A 127 25.59 -11.87 2.29
C ALA A 127 25.45 -10.34 2.32
N ASP A 128 26.53 -9.59 2.61
CA ASP A 128 26.41 -8.13 2.73
C ASP A 128 26.08 -7.48 1.39
N GLY A 129 25.01 -6.70 1.39
CA GLY A 129 24.47 -6.08 0.20
C GLY A 129 23.80 -7.03 -0.79
N ALA A 130 23.68 -8.32 -0.47
CA ALA A 130 22.94 -9.26 -1.29
C ALA A 130 21.47 -8.81 -1.42
N GLU A 131 20.91 -8.91 -2.62
CA GLU A 131 19.58 -8.42 -2.94
C GLU A 131 18.66 -9.59 -3.32
N ILE A 132 17.65 -9.82 -2.48
CA ILE A 132 16.59 -10.80 -2.73
C ILE A 132 15.42 -10.07 -3.36
N CYS A 133 15.06 -10.39 -4.59
CA CYS A 133 13.88 -9.82 -5.24
C CYS A 133 12.76 -10.84 -5.36
N VAL A 134 11.52 -10.40 -5.13
CA VAL A 134 10.29 -11.18 -5.30
C VAL A 134 9.43 -10.49 -6.36
N SER A 135 9.10 -11.19 -7.45
CA SER A 135 8.13 -10.73 -8.44
C SER A 135 6.77 -11.37 -8.17
N LEU A 136 5.75 -10.52 -8.01
CA LEU A 136 4.38 -10.94 -7.75
C LEU A 136 3.56 -11.01 -9.05
N GLY A 137 2.72 -12.02 -9.16
CA GLY A 137 1.92 -12.27 -10.35
C GLY A 137 0.58 -12.90 -10.02
N THR A 138 -0.32 -12.84 -11.00
CA THR A 138 -1.65 -13.45 -10.92
C THR A 138 -1.62 -14.90 -11.37
N ASN A 139 -2.66 -15.65 -11.01
CA ASN A 139 -3.00 -16.90 -11.67
C ASN A 139 -3.63 -16.66 -13.06
N THR A 140 -4.03 -17.73 -13.75
CA THR A 140 -4.66 -17.67 -15.08
C THR A 140 -6.00 -16.95 -15.11
N ALA A 141 -6.68 -16.83 -13.96
CA ALA A 141 -7.93 -16.08 -13.79
C ALA A 141 -7.72 -14.61 -13.41
N GLY A 142 -6.48 -14.11 -13.44
CA GLY A 142 -6.16 -12.72 -13.08
C GLY A 142 -6.21 -12.42 -11.58
N LYS A 143 -6.25 -13.44 -10.71
CA LYS A 143 -6.28 -13.26 -9.25
C LYS A 143 -4.88 -13.39 -8.65
N GLY A 144 -4.53 -12.51 -7.73
CA GLY A 144 -3.26 -12.52 -6.98
C GLY A 144 -3.01 -11.15 -6.34
N CYS A 145 -2.11 -11.10 -5.36
CA CYS A 145 -1.62 -9.84 -4.78
C CYS A 145 -0.45 -9.36 -5.63
N LEU A 146 -0.47 -8.09 -6.04
CA LEU A 146 0.52 -7.49 -6.95
C LEU A 146 1.32 -6.35 -6.30
N SER A 147 1.06 -6.06 -5.03
CA SER A 147 1.73 -5.03 -4.23
C SER A 147 2.01 -5.50 -2.82
N LEU A 148 2.98 -4.86 -2.15
CA LEU A 148 3.22 -5.09 -0.72
C LEU A 148 1.99 -4.71 0.12
N ASP A 149 1.26 -3.67 -0.27
CA ASP A 149 0.01 -3.26 0.41
C ASP A 149 -1.03 -4.37 0.42
N GLN A 150 -1.13 -5.14 -0.67
CA GLN A 150 -2.00 -6.31 -0.76
C GLN A 150 -1.37 -7.53 -0.09
N LEU A 151 -0.06 -7.73 -0.29
CA LEU A 151 0.66 -8.93 0.10
C LEU A 151 0.89 -9.02 1.60
N CYS A 152 1.32 -7.95 2.27
CA CYS A 152 1.83 -8.02 3.62
C CYS A 152 0.73 -7.88 4.68
N VAL A 153 0.94 -8.53 5.82
CA VAL A 153 0.20 -8.18 7.05
C VAL A 153 1.01 -7.10 7.77
N PRO A 154 0.50 -5.87 7.88
CA PRO A 154 1.21 -4.81 8.59
C PRO A 154 1.49 -5.22 10.04
N PRO A 155 2.68 -4.86 10.59
CA PRO A 155 2.93 -5.02 12.02
C PRO A 155 1.88 -4.22 12.84
N PRO A 156 1.65 -4.56 14.12
CA PRO A 156 0.75 -3.79 14.98
C PRO A 156 1.12 -2.30 14.99
N GLY A 157 0.18 -1.44 14.57
CA GLY A 157 0.40 0.01 14.43
C GLY A 157 1.07 0.46 13.13
N GLY A 158 1.43 -0.49 12.26
CA GLY A 158 2.02 -0.23 10.94
C GLY A 158 1.01 0.16 9.87
N VAL A 159 1.51 0.66 8.74
CA VAL A 159 0.69 1.07 7.58
C VAL A 159 0.64 -0.02 6.51
N PRO A 160 -0.35 0.00 5.59
CA PRO A 160 -0.37 -0.90 4.44
C PRO A 160 0.96 -0.86 3.66
N GLY A 161 1.48 -2.05 3.35
CA GLY A 161 2.74 -2.20 2.61
C GLY A 161 3.96 -2.43 3.50
N GLU A 162 3.88 -2.15 4.80
CA GLU A 162 4.91 -2.57 5.75
C GLU A 162 4.84 -4.09 5.96
N CYS A 163 6.00 -4.74 5.91
CA CYS A 163 6.12 -6.19 6.00
C CYS A 163 7.03 -6.57 7.15
N ASN A 164 6.65 -7.60 7.91
CA ASN A 164 7.61 -8.32 8.73
C ASN A 164 8.38 -9.30 7.85
N THR A 165 9.69 -9.31 7.99
CA THR A 165 10.60 -10.22 7.30
C THR A 165 11.30 -11.11 8.32
N ALA A 166 11.60 -12.36 7.95
CA ALA A 166 12.45 -13.23 8.76
C ALA A 166 13.51 -13.86 7.87
N LEU A 167 14.76 -13.73 8.32
CA LEU A 167 15.90 -14.45 7.75
C LEU A 167 16.11 -15.73 8.53
N TRP A 168 16.76 -16.73 7.94
CA TRP A 168 16.89 -18.05 8.56
C TRP A 168 18.20 -18.72 8.18
N ASP A 169 18.89 -19.27 9.18
CA ASP A 169 20.08 -20.08 8.96
C ASP A 169 19.73 -21.53 8.57
N SER A 170 20.74 -22.32 8.22
CA SER A 170 20.55 -23.71 7.80
C SER A 170 20.05 -24.65 8.90
N LYS A 171 20.32 -24.34 10.17
CA LYS A 171 19.86 -25.11 11.33
C LYS A 171 18.50 -24.67 11.85
N PHE A 172 17.97 -23.54 11.35
CA PHE A 172 16.73 -22.92 11.82
C PHE A 172 16.77 -22.47 13.29
N ASP A 173 17.97 -22.22 13.81
CA ASP A 173 18.19 -21.75 15.18
C ASP A 173 18.11 -20.22 15.25
N CYS A 174 18.48 -19.53 14.17
CA CYS A 174 18.58 -18.08 14.07
C CYS A 174 17.52 -17.54 13.11
N CYS A 175 16.80 -16.52 13.57
CA CYS A 175 15.72 -15.91 12.79
C CYS A 175 15.55 -14.41 13.05
N PRO A 176 16.52 -13.55 12.72
CA PRO A 176 16.31 -12.13 12.92
C PRO A 176 15.08 -11.67 12.13
N VAL A 177 14.26 -10.86 12.79
CA VAL A 177 13.01 -10.32 12.26
C VAL A 177 13.16 -8.82 12.13
N ASP A 178 12.88 -8.31 10.93
CA ASP A 178 12.92 -6.88 10.64
C ASP A 178 11.58 -6.41 10.07
N ILE A 179 11.26 -5.14 10.32
CA ILE A 179 10.17 -4.45 9.65
C ILE A 179 10.77 -3.70 8.47
N VAL A 180 10.25 -3.99 7.28
CA VAL A 180 10.61 -3.27 6.06
C VAL A 180 9.44 -2.44 5.61
N ASN A 181 9.75 -1.21 5.24
CA ASN A 181 8.80 -0.27 4.72
C ASN A 181 8.77 -0.40 3.20
N PRO A 182 7.59 -0.25 2.57
CA PRO A 182 7.59 0.00 1.13
C PRO A 182 8.49 1.22 0.90
N PRO A 183 9.15 1.35 -0.27
CA PRO A 183 9.86 2.58 -0.54
C PRO A 183 8.88 3.70 -0.29
N ILE A 184 9.30 4.71 0.47
CA ILE A 184 8.65 6.00 0.42
C ILE A 184 8.72 6.30 -1.06
N THR A 185 7.62 6.12 -1.78
CA THR A 185 7.58 6.53 -3.17
C THR A 185 7.97 8.00 -3.04
N PRO A 186 9.09 8.44 -3.64
CA PRO A 186 9.22 9.86 -3.90
C PRO A 186 7.89 10.19 -4.53
N ALA A 187 7.15 11.17 -3.97
CA ALA A 187 5.87 11.58 -4.52
C ALA A 187 6.04 11.53 -6.04
N PRO A 188 5.24 10.71 -6.76
CA PRO A 188 5.55 10.34 -8.14
C PRO A 188 6.00 11.61 -8.85
N VAL A 189 7.10 11.61 -9.61
CA VAL A 189 7.52 12.84 -10.31
C VAL A 189 6.37 13.18 -11.24
N ILE A 190 5.49 14.08 -10.80
CA ILE A 190 4.22 14.30 -11.48
C ILE A 190 4.61 15.07 -12.74
N PRO A 191 4.36 14.52 -13.94
CA PRO A 191 4.72 15.17 -15.18
C PRO A 191 3.70 16.30 -15.42
N ILE A 192 3.65 17.29 -14.53
CA ILE A 192 2.95 18.52 -14.79
C ILE A 192 3.89 19.36 -15.62
N ASN A 193 3.65 19.36 -16.92
CA ASN A 193 4.36 20.17 -17.89
C ASN A 193 3.94 21.65 -17.81
N CYS A 194 3.83 22.21 -16.60
CA CYS A 194 3.62 23.65 -16.42
C CYS A 194 4.43 24.20 -15.24
N SER A 195 4.99 25.38 -15.45
CA SER A 195 5.61 26.19 -14.41
C SER A 195 4.51 26.82 -13.56
N CYS A 196 4.22 26.21 -12.41
CA CYS A 196 3.23 26.72 -11.45
C CYS A 196 3.70 26.53 -10.01
N ASP A 197 3.23 27.38 -9.09
CA ASP A 197 3.48 27.22 -7.66
C ASP A 197 2.66 26.04 -7.12
N TYR A 198 3.35 24.98 -6.69
CA TYR A 198 2.76 23.75 -6.18
C TYR A 198 2.61 23.74 -4.66
N ASN A 199 3.05 24.79 -3.96
CA ASN A 199 3.01 24.83 -2.51
C ASN A 199 1.55 24.80 -2.02
N PRO A 200 1.19 23.89 -1.09
CA PRO A 200 -0.10 23.94 -0.42
C PRO A 200 -0.33 25.33 0.20
N GLY A 201 -1.53 25.89 0.03
CA GLY A 201 -1.85 27.23 0.53
C GLY A 201 -1.36 28.38 -0.37
N SER A 202 -0.94 28.10 -1.61
CA SER A 202 -0.75 29.14 -2.65
C SER A 202 -2.07 29.69 -3.22
N THR A 203 -3.19 28.99 -2.99
CA THR A 203 -4.55 29.41 -3.36
C THR A 203 -5.50 29.16 -2.18
N PRO A 204 -6.71 29.77 -2.16
CA PRO A 204 -7.67 29.52 -1.09
C PRO A 204 -8.30 28.13 -1.16
N PHE A 205 -8.09 27.34 -2.22
CA PHE A 205 -8.76 26.05 -2.41
C PHE A 205 -7.91 24.90 -1.85
N VAL A 206 -8.54 24.02 -1.07
CA VAL A 206 -7.87 22.90 -0.40
C VAL A 206 -8.62 21.61 -0.70
N ALA A 207 -7.91 20.56 -1.12
CA ALA A 207 -8.48 19.21 -1.12
C ALA A 207 -8.23 18.55 0.24
N THR A 208 -9.30 18.13 0.92
CA THR A 208 -9.25 17.61 2.31
C THR A 208 -9.75 16.17 2.41
N GLY A 209 -9.61 15.57 3.59
CA GLY A 209 -9.83 14.14 3.86
C GLY A 209 -11.29 13.65 3.88
N ALA A 210 -11.47 12.38 4.25
CA ALA A 210 -12.70 11.55 4.26
C ALA A 210 -13.45 11.47 2.92
N VAL A 211 -13.04 10.50 2.11
CA VAL A 211 -13.69 10.19 0.83
C VAL A 211 -15.11 9.71 1.10
N THR A 212 -16.14 10.49 0.77
CA THR A 212 -17.51 9.98 0.91
C THR A 212 -17.80 8.96 -0.18
N THR A 213 -18.37 7.81 0.21
CA THR A 213 -18.63 6.69 -0.70
C THR A 213 -20.12 6.43 -0.84
N THR A 214 -20.58 6.22 -2.06
CA THR A 214 -21.94 5.75 -2.35
C THR A 214 -21.86 4.50 -3.22
N VAL A 215 -22.41 3.40 -2.72
CA VAL A 215 -22.38 2.10 -3.40
C VAL A 215 -23.71 1.86 -4.10
N ASN A 216 -23.64 1.55 -5.38
CA ASN A 216 -24.74 1.06 -6.19
C ASN A 216 -24.42 -0.38 -6.64
N ALA A 217 -25.43 -1.14 -7.05
CA ALA A 217 -25.27 -2.55 -7.44
C ALA A 217 -24.27 -2.80 -8.59
N LYS A 218 -23.85 -1.77 -9.34
CA LYS A 218 -22.94 -1.89 -10.50
C LYS A 218 -21.77 -0.90 -10.47
N SER A 219 -21.67 -0.09 -9.41
CA SER A 219 -20.66 0.96 -9.32
C SER A 219 -20.51 1.52 -7.92
N THR A 220 -19.35 2.12 -7.67
CA THR A 220 -19.05 2.86 -6.45
C THR A 220 -18.65 4.28 -6.81
N THR A 221 -19.30 5.26 -6.20
CA THR A 221 -18.95 6.67 -6.34
C THR A 221 -18.10 7.10 -5.16
N TYR A 222 -16.93 7.65 -5.44
CA TYR A 222 -16.02 8.22 -4.46
C TYR A 222 -15.97 9.72 -4.66
N CYS A 223 -16.22 10.49 -3.61
CA CYS A 223 -16.21 11.96 -3.66
C CYS A 223 -15.14 12.53 -2.74
N LEU A 224 -14.27 13.34 -3.34
CA LEU A 224 -13.16 14.05 -2.70
C LEU A 224 -13.63 15.46 -2.33
N PRO A 225 -13.61 15.84 -1.04
CA PRO A 225 -14.07 17.15 -0.63
C PRO A 225 -13.05 18.23 -0.98
N ILE A 226 -13.60 19.37 -1.40
CA ILE A 226 -12.89 20.62 -1.61
C ILE A 226 -13.42 21.60 -0.56
N THR A 227 -12.50 22.24 0.15
CA THR A 227 -12.80 23.31 1.11
C THR A 227 -12.04 24.57 0.72
N THR A 228 -12.30 25.64 1.45
CA THR A 228 -11.60 26.91 1.26
C THR A 228 -11.00 27.42 2.56
N THR A 229 -9.87 28.10 2.47
CA THR A 229 -9.19 28.76 3.59
C THR A 229 -9.00 30.26 3.29
N THR A 230 -9.01 31.08 4.35
CA THR A 230 -8.56 32.48 4.30
C THR A 230 -7.06 32.60 4.53
N ASP A 231 -6.44 31.57 5.09
CA ASP A 231 -5.02 31.53 5.45
C ASP A 231 -4.22 30.93 4.29
N TYR A 232 -3.96 31.75 3.28
CA TYR A 232 -3.18 31.40 2.10
C TYR A 232 -2.24 32.54 1.71
N VAL A 233 -1.09 32.21 1.11
CA VAL A 233 -0.08 33.19 0.69
C VAL A 233 0.18 33.01 -0.80
N PRO A 234 -0.52 33.78 -1.67
CA PRO A 234 -0.35 33.64 -3.10
C PRO A 234 1.01 34.22 -3.52
N SER A 235 1.92 33.36 -3.99
CA SER A 235 3.20 33.79 -4.55
C SER A 235 3.15 33.69 -6.07
N GLY A 236 3.12 34.82 -6.78
CA GLY A 236 3.17 34.84 -8.25
C GLY A 236 1.94 34.27 -8.96
N CYS A 237 0.86 33.95 -8.24
CA CYS A 237 -0.33 33.27 -8.79
C CYS A 237 -1.20 34.13 -9.71
N GLY A 238 -1.15 35.46 -9.62
CA GLY A 238 -2.21 36.30 -10.17
C GLY A 238 -3.55 36.04 -9.47
N ALA A 239 -4.67 36.04 -10.21
CA ALA A 239 -6.00 35.84 -9.63
C ALA A 239 -6.20 34.39 -9.11
N VAL A 240 -6.65 34.27 -7.87
CA VAL A 240 -6.91 32.99 -7.17
C VAL A 240 -8.33 32.89 -6.63
N ASP A 241 -9.24 33.72 -7.13
CA ASP A 241 -10.65 33.78 -6.75
C ASP A 241 -11.51 32.65 -7.34
N LYS A 242 -10.94 31.88 -8.29
CA LYS A 242 -11.61 30.77 -8.97
C LYS A 242 -10.76 29.51 -9.06
N LEU A 243 -11.41 28.37 -8.90
CA LEU A 243 -10.87 27.04 -9.19
C LEU A 243 -11.24 26.66 -10.63
N LEU A 244 -10.24 26.63 -11.51
CA LEU A 244 -10.42 26.36 -12.94
C LEU A 244 -10.62 24.87 -13.24
N LYS A 245 -9.72 24.03 -12.71
CA LYS A 245 -9.70 22.59 -12.93
C LYS A 245 -9.03 21.88 -11.75
N ILE A 246 -9.34 20.59 -11.63
CA ILE A 246 -8.60 19.66 -10.78
C ILE A 246 -7.99 18.58 -11.66
N GLU A 247 -6.72 18.28 -11.42
CA GLU A 247 -6.05 17.11 -12.01
C GLU A 247 -5.72 16.11 -10.92
N MET A 248 -5.90 14.82 -11.21
CA MET A 248 -5.52 13.72 -10.33
C MET A 248 -4.59 12.76 -11.04
N TYR A 249 -3.50 12.40 -10.35
CA TYR A 249 -2.60 11.36 -10.84
C TYR A 249 -3.23 9.98 -10.61
N ALA A 250 -3.61 9.33 -11.69
CA ALA A 250 -4.42 8.12 -11.70
C ALA A 250 -3.98 7.16 -12.82
N LYS A 251 -4.16 5.85 -12.60
CA LYS A 251 -3.77 4.81 -13.56
C LYS A 251 -4.65 4.88 -14.81
N GLN A 252 -4.12 5.41 -15.91
CA GLN A 252 -4.88 5.53 -17.16
C GLN A 252 -5.26 4.17 -17.79
N SER A 253 -4.55 3.10 -17.42
CA SER A 253 -4.93 1.72 -17.76
C SER A 253 -6.30 1.32 -17.22
N LEU A 254 -6.79 2.00 -16.18
CA LEU A 254 -8.14 1.83 -15.62
C LEU A 254 -9.15 2.85 -16.14
N SER A 255 -8.83 3.57 -17.23
CA SER A 255 -9.74 4.57 -17.81
C SER A 255 -11.11 3.99 -18.18
N SER A 256 -11.16 2.73 -18.63
CA SER A 256 -12.40 2.02 -18.94
C SER A 256 -13.22 1.62 -17.71
N ALA A 257 -12.65 1.67 -16.51
CA ALA A 257 -13.35 1.43 -15.24
C ALA A 257 -14.09 2.68 -14.75
N ILE A 258 -13.76 3.87 -15.26
CA ILE A 258 -14.44 5.11 -14.93
C ILE A 258 -15.75 5.20 -15.73
N LYS A 259 -16.88 5.28 -15.02
CA LYS A 259 -18.20 5.47 -15.63
C LYS A 259 -18.50 6.95 -15.84
N SER A 260 -18.22 7.77 -14.84
CA SER A 260 -18.48 9.20 -14.88
C SER A 260 -17.60 9.95 -13.89
N LEU A 261 -17.44 11.25 -14.14
CA LEU A 261 -16.94 12.22 -13.17
C LEU A 261 -18.08 13.15 -12.80
N SER A 262 -18.10 13.68 -11.58
CA SER A 262 -19.11 14.67 -11.19
C SER A 262 -18.50 15.84 -10.41
N LEU A 263 -19.09 17.01 -10.61
CA LEU A 263 -18.83 18.24 -9.90
C LEU A 263 -20.03 18.54 -9.00
N VAL A 264 -19.82 18.61 -7.70
CA VAL A 264 -20.88 18.90 -6.72
C VAL A 264 -20.49 20.19 -5.99
N PRO A 265 -20.91 21.37 -6.48
CA PRO A 265 -20.61 22.62 -5.79
C PRO A 265 -21.41 22.73 -4.50
N ALA A 266 -20.93 23.56 -3.57
CA ALA A 266 -21.65 23.88 -2.33
C ALA A 266 -23.02 24.53 -2.58
N SER A 267 -23.10 25.32 -3.66
CA SER A 267 -24.32 25.98 -4.11
C SER A 267 -24.49 25.76 -5.61
N GLY A 268 -25.68 25.33 -6.03
CA GLY A 268 -26.02 25.09 -7.43
C GLY A 268 -26.30 23.61 -7.73
N LYS A 269 -26.41 23.28 -9.01
CA LYS A 269 -26.72 21.91 -9.45
C LYS A 269 -25.44 21.11 -9.68
N PRO A 270 -25.38 19.84 -9.26
CA PRO A 270 -24.31 18.94 -9.67
C PRO A 270 -24.23 18.81 -11.19
N VAL A 271 -23.01 18.64 -11.71
CA VAL A 271 -22.74 18.44 -13.13
C VAL A 271 -21.98 17.14 -13.32
N THR A 272 -22.46 16.27 -14.21
CA THR A 272 -21.74 15.07 -14.63
C THR A 272 -20.88 15.40 -15.84
N LEU A 273 -19.64 14.92 -15.82
CA LEU A 273 -18.64 15.05 -16.87
C LEU A 273 -18.25 13.66 -17.39
N ALA A 274 -17.87 13.59 -18.66
CA ALA A 274 -17.15 12.43 -19.18
C ALA A 274 -15.74 12.39 -18.60
N ALA A 275 -15.16 11.19 -18.47
CA ALA A 275 -13.77 11.04 -18.04
C ALA A 275 -12.83 11.71 -19.06
N SER A 276 -11.99 12.63 -18.59
CA SER A 276 -11.07 13.40 -19.44
C SER A 276 -9.63 13.24 -18.95
N TRP A 277 -8.66 13.14 -19.86
CA TRP A 277 -7.23 12.90 -19.58
C TRP A 277 -6.34 13.93 -20.30
N ASN A 278 -5.12 14.22 -19.81
CA ASN A 278 -4.20 15.18 -20.47
C ASN A 278 -3.59 14.68 -21.78
N GLY A 279 -3.55 13.37 -21.99
CA GLY A 279 -3.04 12.73 -23.20
C GLY A 279 -2.88 11.23 -22.99
N ALA A 280 -2.53 10.50 -24.05
CA ALA A 280 -2.17 9.09 -23.92
C ALA A 280 -0.95 8.93 -23.00
N ASN A 281 -1.02 7.97 -22.07
CA ASN A 281 0.00 7.65 -21.07
C ASN A 281 0.34 8.78 -20.08
N SER A 282 -0.50 9.81 -19.97
CA SER A 282 -0.27 10.95 -19.05
C SER A 282 -0.57 10.61 -17.59
N ASN A 283 -1.35 9.55 -17.33
CA ASN A 283 -1.85 9.20 -15.99
C ASN A 283 -2.49 10.39 -15.24
N THR A 284 -3.07 11.34 -15.98
CA THR A 284 -3.62 12.58 -15.42
C THR A 284 -5.10 12.69 -15.78
N LEU A 285 -5.96 12.34 -14.82
CA LEU A 285 -7.41 12.48 -14.91
C LEU A 285 -7.82 13.92 -14.60
N LYS A 286 -8.86 14.44 -15.26
CA LYS A 286 -9.27 15.85 -15.16
C LYS A 286 -10.73 16.03 -14.84
N TRP A 287 -10.98 16.87 -13.85
CA TRP A 287 -12.26 17.58 -13.69
C TRP A 287 -12.10 18.96 -14.30
N THR A 288 -12.63 19.15 -15.50
CA THR A 288 -12.56 20.42 -16.23
C THR A 288 -13.73 20.53 -17.23
N PRO A 289 -14.28 21.73 -17.45
CA PRO A 289 -14.07 22.96 -16.68
C PRO A 289 -14.84 22.95 -15.34
N ILE A 290 -14.23 23.48 -14.27
CA ILE A 290 -14.87 23.63 -12.95
C ILE A 290 -15.42 25.07 -12.78
N ASN A 291 -14.55 26.07 -12.93
CA ASN A 291 -14.87 27.51 -12.81
C ASN A 291 -15.61 27.91 -11.52
N TRP A 292 -15.33 27.25 -10.40
CA TRP A 292 -15.98 27.58 -9.12
C TRP A 292 -15.35 28.80 -8.47
N SER A 293 -16.19 29.71 -7.99
CA SER A 293 -15.79 30.72 -7.00
C SER A 293 -15.42 30.08 -5.65
N VAL A 294 -14.76 30.85 -4.77
CA VAL A 294 -14.51 30.46 -3.37
C VAL A 294 -15.79 29.97 -2.68
N ALA A 295 -16.90 30.70 -2.83
CA ALA A 295 -18.18 30.31 -2.23
C ALA A 295 -18.72 28.97 -2.77
N GLN A 296 -18.59 28.73 -4.08
CA GLN A 296 -19.02 27.46 -4.69
C GLN A 296 -18.11 26.29 -4.31
N ALA A 297 -16.84 26.54 -4.05
CA ALA A 297 -15.86 25.53 -3.65
C ALA A 297 -15.93 25.19 -2.16
N SER A 298 -16.48 26.07 -1.31
CA SER A 298 -16.57 25.86 0.14
C SER A 298 -17.49 24.69 0.51
N ASN A 299 -16.92 23.51 0.80
CA ASN A 299 -17.63 22.23 1.00
C ASN A 299 -18.15 21.58 -0.28
N ALA A 300 -17.53 21.91 -1.42
CA ALA A 300 -17.80 21.22 -2.67
C ALA A 300 -17.19 19.81 -2.67
N LYS A 301 -17.56 19.00 -3.66
CA LYS A 301 -16.96 17.68 -3.89
C LYS A 301 -16.71 17.47 -5.38
N VAL A 302 -15.59 16.83 -5.69
CA VAL A 302 -15.38 16.22 -7.01
C VAL A 302 -15.47 14.71 -6.86
N CYS A 303 -16.24 14.07 -7.72
CA CYS A 303 -16.52 12.64 -7.62
C CYS A 303 -16.05 11.87 -8.84
N VAL A 304 -15.68 10.61 -8.62
CA VAL A 304 -15.43 9.60 -9.65
C VAL A 304 -16.33 8.40 -9.39
N GLU A 305 -17.10 7.99 -10.41
CA GLU A 305 -17.88 6.77 -10.39
C GLU A 305 -17.07 5.65 -11.07
N LEU A 306 -16.79 4.59 -10.32
CA LEU A 306 -16.05 3.42 -10.78
C LEU A 306 -16.98 2.22 -10.95
N LYS A 307 -16.73 1.39 -11.97
CA LYS A 307 -17.40 0.11 -12.14
C LYS A 307 -17.18 -0.80 -10.93
N GLU A 308 -18.14 -1.68 -10.69
CA GLU A 308 -18.03 -2.74 -9.69
C GLU A 308 -16.67 -3.48 -9.81
N GLY A 309 -16.05 -3.76 -8.67
CA GLY A 309 -14.75 -4.44 -8.60
C GLY A 309 -13.54 -3.53 -8.77
N THR A 310 -13.71 -2.21 -8.98
CA THR A 310 -12.62 -1.23 -8.97
C THR A 310 -12.76 -0.27 -7.79
N SER A 311 -11.74 -0.21 -6.94
CA SER A 311 -11.67 0.71 -5.81
C SER A 311 -10.96 2.02 -6.18
N LEU A 312 -11.11 3.05 -5.34
CA LEU A 312 -10.36 4.29 -5.50
C LEU A 312 -8.85 4.06 -5.36
N SER A 313 -8.42 3.13 -4.49
CA SER A 313 -7.00 2.73 -4.37
C SER A 313 -6.48 1.99 -5.60
N ASP A 314 -7.35 1.26 -6.31
CA ASP A 314 -6.96 0.67 -7.59
C ASP A 314 -6.72 1.75 -8.63
N LEU A 315 -7.62 2.74 -8.73
CA LEU A 315 -7.50 3.87 -9.64
C LEU A 315 -6.28 4.74 -9.33
N CYS A 316 -6.03 5.01 -8.05
CA CYS A 316 -4.86 5.74 -7.58
C CYS A 316 -3.62 4.82 -7.49
N PHE A 317 -2.48 5.38 -7.10
CA PHE A 317 -1.23 4.63 -6.96
C PHE A 317 -1.04 4.16 -5.51
N GLY A 318 -2.05 3.46 -4.95
CA GLY A 318 -2.03 2.93 -3.58
C GLY A 318 -3.05 3.61 -2.67
N PRO A 319 -2.75 3.81 -1.36
CA PRO A 319 -3.71 4.29 -0.36
C PRO A 319 -3.96 5.80 -0.42
N LYS A 320 -3.36 6.48 -1.41
CA LYS A 320 -3.35 7.92 -1.55
C LYS A 320 -3.62 8.31 -3.01
N CYS A 321 -4.43 9.34 -3.20
CA CYS A 321 -4.57 10.03 -4.47
C CYS A 321 -3.85 11.38 -4.40
N TYR A 322 -3.32 11.80 -5.54
CA TYR A 322 -2.53 13.01 -5.70
C TYR A 322 -3.30 14.01 -6.56
N LEU A 323 -3.66 15.16 -5.99
CA LEU A 323 -4.51 16.16 -6.63
C LEU A 323 -3.79 17.49 -6.81
N PHE A 324 -4.12 18.17 -7.89
CA PHE A 324 -3.64 19.52 -8.21
C PHE A 324 -4.81 20.41 -8.55
N LEU A 325 -4.90 21.54 -7.87
CA LEU A 325 -5.98 22.50 -8.00
C LEU A 325 -5.46 23.71 -8.76
N PHE A 326 -6.00 24.02 -9.93
CA PHE A 326 -5.47 25.08 -10.77
C PHE A 326 -6.32 26.34 -10.71
N ASN A 327 -5.67 27.49 -10.62
CA ASN A 327 -6.31 28.78 -10.84
C ASN A 327 -6.46 29.10 -12.36
N PRO A 328 -7.16 30.17 -12.75
CA PRO A 328 -7.52 30.44 -14.15
C PRO A 328 -6.34 30.62 -15.10
N ASN A 329 -5.25 31.26 -14.64
CA ASN A 329 -4.05 31.46 -15.45
C ASN A 329 -3.05 30.28 -15.33
N LYS A 330 -3.37 29.26 -14.52
CA LYS A 330 -2.55 28.08 -14.26
C LYS A 330 -1.17 28.39 -13.65
N ALA A 331 -0.99 29.59 -13.08
CA ALA A 331 0.24 29.98 -12.41
C ALA A 331 0.37 29.34 -11.02
N CYS A 332 -0.75 28.93 -10.40
CA CYS A 332 -0.75 28.19 -9.14
C CYS A 332 -1.54 26.89 -9.25
N CYS A 333 -0.94 25.85 -8.68
CA CYS A 333 -1.35 24.45 -8.80
C CYS A 333 -1.07 23.69 -7.49
N PRO A 334 -1.52 24.18 -6.31
CA PRO A 334 -1.23 23.54 -5.06
C PRO A 334 -1.55 22.05 -5.09
N TYR A 335 -0.58 21.27 -4.61
CA TYR A 335 -0.62 19.83 -4.57
C TYR A 335 -1.18 19.34 -3.23
N TYR A 336 -2.07 18.35 -3.29
CA TYR A 336 -2.66 17.71 -2.12
C TYR A 336 -2.59 16.20 -2.23
N THR A 337 -2.41 15.57 -1.08
CA THR A 337 -2.51 14.12 -0.93
C THR A 337 -3.78 13.80 -0.13
N VAL A 338 -4.65 12.98 -0.69
CA VAL A 338 -5.90 12.55 -0.02
C VAL A 338 -5.90 11.04 0.16
N PRO A 339 -6.39 10.51 1.29
CA PRO A 339 -6.52 9.07 1.48
C PRO A 339 -7.54 8.49 0.50
N THR A 340 -7.40 7.20 0.15
CA THR A 340 -8.38 6.49 -0.69
C THR A 340 -9.48 5.81 0.12
N ILE A 341 -9.32 5.76 1.44
CA ILE A 341 -10.26 5.15 2.37
C ILE A 341 -11.18 6.25 2.92
N PRO A 342 -12.51 6.02 2.98
CA PRO A 342 -13.48 6.91 3.61
C PRO A 342 -13.17 7.26 5.06
#